data_AF-A0A849Q6J0-F1
#
_entry.id   AF-A0A849Q6J0-F1
#
_cell.length_a   1.000
_cell.length_b   1.000
_cell.length_c   1.000
_cell.angle_alpha   90.00
_cell.angle_beta   90.00
_cell.angle_gamma   90.00
#
_symmetry.space_group_name_H-M   'P 1'
#
loop_
_entity.id
_entity.type
_entity.pdbx_description
1 polymer ?
#
loop_
_entity_poly.entity_id
_entity_poly.type
_entity_poly.pdbx_seq_one_letter_code
_entity_poly.pdbx_strand_id
1 'polypeptide(L)'
;MMRPRAFLLLAMVALVAVAALAAAEWSGTAPPADGTSDWLVVTDTTVTGEEVSTSGDIRVMPGSQLTLLGASLLFTGDDDPSITVERGASLVMEDSTIPATDGTWYTFHVRGSATIAESDISGTMGGIQAHSDDLIIRGSHIHHGLGPGVELWGHDATISGCVIDNVDIGISSVAMNDDLEDSVALIDGWSVTLSDTTLSAKTYGMYLYWKK
;
A
#
# COMPACT_ATOMS: atom_id res chain seq x y z
N MET A 1 -48.75 57.04 -13.72
CA MET A 1 -49.26 55.81 -13.08
C MET A 1 -48.28 54.67 -13.44
N MET A 2 -47.29 54.42 -12.60
CA MET A 2 -46.30 53.34 -12.73
C MET A 2 -46.14 52.72 -11.34
N ARG A 3 -46.33 51.39 -11.23
CA ARG A 3 -46.33 50.67 -9.96
C ARG A 3 -44.90 50.23 -9.59
N PRO A 4 -44.44 50.45 -8.34
CA PRO A 4 -43.21 49.87 -7.82
C PRO A 4 -43.53 48.54 -7.10
N ARG A 5 -42.96 47.44 -7.59
CA ARG A 5 -42.86 46.11 -6.95
C ARG A 5 -41.59 45.49 -7.57
N ALA A 6 -40.57 44.96 -6.89
CA ALA A 6 -40.48 44.40 -5.56
C ALA A 6 -39.04 44.53 -5.04
N PHE A 7 -38.89 45.05 -3.83
CA PHE A 7 -37.88 44.58 -2.88
C PHE A 7 -38.34 43.20 -2.39
N LEU A 8 -37.47 42.18 -2.38
CA LEU A 8 -37.32 41.20 -1.27
C LEU A 8 -36.40 40.02 -1.69
N LEU A 9 -35.45 39.71 -0.80
CA LEU A 9 -34.64 38.48 -0.71
C LEU A 9 -33.65 38.18 -1.84
N LEU A 10 -32.46 38.79 -1.75
CA LEU A 10 -31.21 38.06 -1.97
C LEU A 10 -30.57 37.81 -0.59
N ALA A 11 -31.25 37.01 0.23
CA ALA A 11 -30.73 36.57 1.52
C ALA A 11 -30.24 35.14 1.37
N MET A 12 -28.99 34.93 1.78
CA MET A 12 -28.44 33.65 2.24
C MET A 12 -28.46 32.49 1.25
N VAL A 13 -27.44 32.42 0.39
CA VAL A 13 -26.65 31.18 0.29
C VAL A 13 -25.17 31.59 0.29
N ALA A 14 -24.73 32.21 1.38
CA ALA A 14 -23.36 32.02 1.81
C ALA A 14 -23.34 30.60 2.38
N LEU A 15 -23.18 29.61 1.51
CA LEU A 15 -22.80 28.27 1.91
C LEU A 15 -21.39 28.42 2.46
N VAL A 16 -21.31 28.78 3.73
CA VAL A 16 -20.09 28.68 4.51
C VAL A 16 -19.85 27.17 4.59
N ALA A 17 -19.10 26.66 3.62
CA ALA A 17 -18.38 25.42 3.80
C ALA A 17 -17.39 25.70 4.94
N VAL A 18 -17.86 25.55 6.17
CA VAL A 18 -16.98 25.28 7.30
C VAL A 18 -16.42 23.90 7.00
N ALA A 19 -15.37 23.88 6.18
CA ALA A 19 -14.42 22.78 6.20
C ALA A 19 -13.78 22.86 7.58
N ALA A 20 -14.47 22.30 8.57
CA ALA A 20 -13.82 21.87 9.78
C ALA A 20 -12.78 20.87 9.27
N LEU A 21 -11.52 21.29 9.20
CA LEU A 21 -10.40 20.36 9.26
C LEU A 21 -10.63 19.60 10.56
N ALA A 22 -11.27 18.42 10.45
CA ALA A 22 -11.23 17.47 11.54
C ALA A 22 -9.73 17.25 11.80
N ALA A 23 -9.29 17.65 12.99
CA ALA A 23 -7.93 17.33 13.39
C ALA A 23 -7.82 15.81 13.37
N ALA A 24 -6.79 15.31 12.73
CA ALA A 24 -6.63 13.88 12.55
C ALA A 24 -6.67 13.16 13.89
N GLU A 25 -7.65 12.26 14.07
CA GLU A 25 -7.80 11.45 15.27
C GLU A 25 -7.27 10.05 14.99
N TRP A 26 -5.95 9.92 14.98
CA TRP A 26 -5.24 8.64 15.04
C TRP A 26 -5.60 7.93 16.35
N SER A 27 -6.17 6.73 16.28
CA SER A 27 -6.11 5.83 17.43
C SER A 27 -4.76 5.14 17.40
N GLY A 28 -3.86 5.43 18.35
CA GLY A 28 -2.57 4.74 18.48
C GLY A 28 -1.35 5.67 18.39
N THR A 29 -0.28 5.19 17.76
CA THR A 29 1.00 5.90 17.67
C THR A 29 1.01 6.78 16.43
N ALA A 30 0.88 8.09 16.59
CA ALA A 30 1.03 9.04 15.48
C ALA A 30 2.45 9.02 14.91
N PRO A 31 2.63 9.34 13.60
CA PRO A 31 3.95 9.56 13.01
C PRO A 31 4.73 10.64 13.78
N PRO A 32 6.07 10.55 13.81
CA PRO A 32 6.89 11.59 14.40
C PRO A 32 6.64 12.95 13.75
N ALA A 33 6.35 13.95 14.58
CA ALA A 33 6.11 15.31 14.11
C ALA A 33 7.39 16.03 13.63
N ASP A 34 8.56 15.44 13.88
CA ASP A 34 9.84 16.03 13.50
C ASP A 34 10.12 15.92 12.00
N GLY A 35 9.39 15.07 11.27
CA GLY A 35 9.60 14.86 9.84
C GLY A 35 11.04 14.46 9.52
N THR A 36 11.71 13.77 10.45
CA THR A 36 13.03 13.16 10.24
C THR A 36 13.17 11.77 10.86
N SER A 37 12.32 11.41 11.82
CA SER A 37 12.40 10.13 12.50
C SER A 37 11.52 9.06 11.86
N ASP A 38 11.91 7.81 12.05
CA ASP A 38 11.11 6.64 11.67
C ASP A 38 9.80 6.59 12.44
N TRP A 39 8.71 6.25 11.75
CA TRP A 39 7.44 5.95 12.36
C TRP A 39 7.39 4.51 12.85
N LEU A 40 7.64 4.34 14.15
CA LEU A 40 7.55 3.06 14.83
C LEU A 40 6.12 2.83 15.36
N VAL A 41 5.38 1.93 14.73
CA VAL A 41 4.06 1.49 15.22
C VAL A 41 4.28 0.40 16.26
N VAL A 42 4.15 0.76 17.54
CA VAL A 42 4.41 -0.13 18.70
C VAL A 42 3.13 -0.59 19.42
N THR A 43 2.00 0.00 19.07
CA THR A 43 0.65 -0.39 19.47
C THR A 43 -0.24 -0.33 18.25
N ASP A 44 -1.34 -1.08 18.26
CA ASP A 44 -2.33 -1.03 17.18
C ASP A 44 -2.69 0.42 16.87
N THR A 45 -2.54 0.78 15.60
CA THR A 45 -2.69 2.14 15.10
C THR A 45 -3.59 2.14 13.87
N THR A 46 -4.61 3.00 13.89
CA THR A 46 -5.54 3.17 12.76
C THR A 46 -5.51 4.61 12.27
N VAL A 47 -5.39 4.76 10.95
CA VAL A 47 -5.48 6.03 10.21
C VAL A 47 -6.67 5.92 9.26
N THR A 48 -7.53 6.93 9.21
CA THR A 48 -8.75 6.89 8.41
C THR A 48 -9.01 8.18 7.65
N GLY A 49 -9.10 8.11 6.31
CA GLY A 49 -9.53 9.23 5.46
C GLY A 49 -8.51 10.37 5.35
N GLU A 50 -7.24 10.13 5.67
CA GLU A 50 -6.26 11.17 5.93
C GLU A 50 -4.96 10.98 5.14
N GLU A 51 -4.27 12.10 4.89
CA GLU A 51 -2.91 12.09 4.35
C GLU A 51 -1.90 12.05 5.50
N VAL A 52 -1.01 11.06 5.46
CA VAL A 52 0.10 10.88 6.39
C VAL A 52 1.39 11.13 5.65
N SER A 53 2.12 12.17 6.04
CA SER A 53 3.48 12.41 5.53
C SER A 53 4.51 11.88 6.52
N THR A 54 5.48 11.12 6.02
CA THR A 54 6.66 10.67 6.77
C THR A 54 7.92 10.88 5.94
N SER A 55 9.02 11.25 6.58
CA SER A 55 10.33 11.37 5.96
C SER A 55 11.19 10.12 6.12
N GLY A 56 10.90 9.34 7.17
CA GLY A 56 11.67 8.17 7.58
C GLY A 56 10.92 6.88 7.32
N ASP A 57 11.52 5.78 7.78
CA ASP A 57 10.96 4.45 7.62
C ASP A 57 9.66 4.30 8.43
N ILE A 58 8.76 3.47 7.93
CA ILE A 58 7.60 3.00 8.70
C ILE A 58 7.89 1.58 9.11
N ARG A 59 7.85 1.33 10.42
CA ARG A 59 8.08 0.00 10.97
C ARG A 59 6.95 -0.43 11.87
N VAL A 60 6.23 -1.46 11.46
CA VAL A 60 5.18 -2.09 12.27
C VAL A 60 5.84 -3.17 13.12
N MET A 61 5.82 -2.97 14.45
CA MET A 61 6.58 -3.79 15.38
C MET A 61 5.82 -5.06 15.77
N PRO A 62 6.51 -6.14 16.19
CA PRO A 62 5.86 -7.40 16.57
C PRO A 62 4.77 -7.19 17.63
N GLY A 63 3.61 -7.82 17.45
CA GLY A 63 2.46 -7.71 18.34
C GLY A 63 1.60 -6.46 18.13
N SER A 64 1.87 -5.67 17.08
CA SER A 64 1.07 -4.51 16.70
C SER A 64 0.53 -4.61 15.28
N GLN A 65 -0.49 -3.80 15.00
CA GLN A 65 -1.09 -3.63 13.69
C GLN A 65 -1.08 -2.18 13.23
N LEU A 66 -0.73 -1.92 11.97
CA LEU A 66 -1.04 -0.67 11.29
C LEU A 66 -2.26 -0.88 10.38
N THR A 67 -3.27 -0.05 10.52
CA THR A 67 -4.48 -0.06 9.69
C THR A 67 -4.62 1.28 8.98
N LEU A 68 -4.66 1.25 7.65
CA LEU A 68 -4.83 2.40 6.76
C LEU A 68 -6.18 2.23 6.01
N LEU A 69 -7.14 3.12 6.24
CA LEU A 69 -8.48 3.05 5.63
C LEU A 69 -8.81 4.36 4.91
N GLY A 70 -8.92 4.36 3.59
CA GLY A 70 -9.13 5.62 2.87
C GLY A 70 -7.96 6.60 3.02
N ALA A 71 -6.76 6.11 3.38
CA ALA A 71 -5.63 6.95 3.76
C ALA A 71 -4.64 7.12 2.61
N SER A 72 -3.93 8.25 2.57
CA SER A 72 -2.83 8.50 1.65
C SER A 72 -1.52 8.56 2.42
N LEU A 73 -0.57 7.69 2.11
CA LEU A 73 0.75 7.69 2.75
C LEU A 73 1.79 8.30 1.81
N LEU A 74 2.40 9.41 2.23
CA LEU A 74 3.36 10.17 1.46
C LEU A 74 4.74 10.10 2.07
N PHE A 75 5.73 9.70 1.28
CA PHE A 75 7.14 9.84 1.64
C PHE A 75 7.68 11.19 1.19
N THR A 76 8.21 11.97 2.13
CA THR A 76 8.70 13.34 1.90
C THR A 76 10.21 13.51 2.13
N GLY A 77 10.93 12.43 2.46
CA GLY A 77 12.38 12.42 2.68
C GLY A 77 13.18 11.98 1.45
N ASP A 78 14.49 12.23 1.47
CA ASP A 78 15.43 11.88 0.39
C ASP A 78 16.10 10.49 0.58
N ASP A 79 15.80 9.78 1.67
CA ASP A 79 16.57 8.62 2.15
C ASP A 79 15.88 7.25 1.87
N ASP A 80 15.70 6.88 0.59
CA ASP A 80 15.21 5.55 0.13
C ASP A 80 14.24 4.86 1.12
N PRO A 81 13.08 5.47 1.41
CA PRO A 81 12.26 5.08 2.55
C PRO A 81 11.74 3.65 2.45
N SER A 82 11.36 3.08 3.59
CA SER A 82 10.80 1.74 3.65
C SER A 82 9.52 1.64 4.45
N ILE A 83 8.67 0.70 4.06
CA ILE A 83 7.61 0.15 4.89
C ILE A 83 8.04 -1.25 5.25
N THR A 84 8.25 -1.50 6.55
CA THR A 84 8.60 -2.83 7.06
C THR A 84 7.53 -3.31 8.05
N VAL A 85 6.82 -4.38 7.68
CA VAL A 85 5.93 -5.11 8.58
C VAL A 85 6.74 -6.25 9.20
N GLU A 86 7.12 -6.14 10.47
CA GLU A 86 7.98 -7.14 11.12
C GLU A 86 7.26 -8.46 11.39
N ARG A 87 8.04 -9.54 11.61
CA ARG A 87 7.48 -10.84 12.00
C ARG A 87 6.60 -10.71 13.25
N GLY A 88 5.38 -11.24 13.18
CA GLY A 88 4.40 -11.13 14.26
C GLY A 88 3.68 -9.77 14.33
N ALA A 89 3.94 -8.86 13.39
CA ALA A 89 3.15 -7.65 13.15
C ALA A 89 2.15 -7.88 12.00
N SER A 90 1.22 -6.94 11.81
CA SER A 90 0.30 -6.98 10.67
C SER A 90 0.06 -5.60 10.06
N LEU A 91 -0.18 -5.56 8.75
CA LEU A 91 -0.64 -4.39 8.02
C LEU A 91 -2.01 -4.68 7.40
N VAL A 92 -2.95 -3.77 7.59
CA VAL A 92 -4.22 -3.74 6.88
C VAL A 92 -4.30 -2.43 6.11
N MET A 93 -4.53 -2.51 4.81
CA MET A 93 -4.69 -1.37 3.95
C MET A 93 -5.93 -1.56 3.07
N GLU A 94 -6.86 -0.62 3.13
CA GLU A 94 -8.11 -0.65 2.37
C GLU A 94 -8.42 0.74 1.79
N ASP A 95 -8.79 0.81 0.51
CA ASP A 95 -9.14 2.06 -0.19
C ASP A 95 -8.06 3.15 -0.02
N SER A 96 -6.80 2.76 0.06
CA SER A 96 -5.70 3.65 0.44
C SER A 96 -4.68 3.80 -0.69
N THR A 97 -3.87 4.85 -0.62
CA THR A 97 -2.89 5.18 -1.66
C THR A 97 -1.50 5.35 -1.08
N ILE A 98 -0.49 4.78 -1.75
CA ILE A 98 0.92 5.04 -1.48
C ILE A 98 1.58 5.47 -2.79
N PRO A 99 1.55 6.77 -3.13
CA PRO A 99 2.10 7.26 -4.38
C PRO A 99 3.63 7.34 -4.35
N ALA A 100 4.24 7.12 -5.51
CA ALA A 100 5.56 7.65 -5.79
C ALA A 100 5.49 9.18 -5.83
N THR A 101 6.25 9.86 -4.99
CA THR A 101 6.55 11.29 -5.17
C THR A 101 7.66 11.46 -6.19
N ASP A 102 7.68 12.56 -6.93
CA ASP A 102 8.64 12.80 -8.02
C ASP A 102 10.09 12.56 -7.56
N GLY A 103 10.66 11.44 -8.02
CA GLY A 103 12.04 11.04 -7.72
C GLY A 103 12.22 10.19 -6.46
N THR A 104 11.18 9.95 -5.67
CA THR A 104 11.25 9.10 -4.47
C THR A 104 10.77 7.69 -4.79
N TRP A 105 11.61 6.72 -4.49
CA TRP A 105 11.27 5.30 -4.54
C TRP A 105 11.31 4.75 -3.12
N TYR A 106 10.49 3.75 -2.83
CA TYR A 106 10.49 3.12 -1.51
C TYR A 106 10.53 1.60 -1.60
N THR A 107 10.95 0.98 -0.50
CA THR A 107 10.90 -0.48 -0.33
C THR A 107 9.70 -0.87 0.51
N PHE A 108 9.07 -2.00 0.19
CA PHE A 108 7.91 -2.48 0.93
C PHE A 108 8.15 -3.94 1.31
N HIS A 109 8.56 -4.17 2.55
CA HIS A 109 8.90 -5.47 3.09
C HIS A 109 7.79 -5.98 4.03
N VAL A 110 7.21 -7.12 3.68
CA VAL A 110 6.23 -7.82 4.50
C VAL A 110 6.90 -9.07 5.08
N ARG A 111 7.30 -9.01 6.36
CA ARG A 111 7.82 -10.15 7.13
C ARG A 111 6.79 -10.70 8.13
N GLY A 112 5.82 -9.87 8.54
CA GLY A 112 4.59 -10.26 9.25
C GLY A 112 3.46 -10.57 8.28
N SER A 113 2.21 -10.30 8.61
CA SER A 113 1.10 -10.45 7.65
C SER A 113 0.71 -9.13 7.00
N ALA A 114 0.18 -9.17 5.77
CA ALA A 114 -0.39 -7.99 5.13
C ALA A 114 -1.67 -8.32 4.36
N THR A 115 -2.72 -7.52 4.58
CA THR A 115 -3.92 -7.49 3.74
C THR A 115 -4.03 -6.13 3.09
N ILE A 116 -4.02 -6.11 1.76
CA ILE A 116 -4.10 -4.92 0.93
C ILE A 116 -5.31 -5.07 0.01
N ALA A 117 -6.26 -4.16 0.09
CA ALA A 117 -7.53 -4.23 -0.64
C ALA A 117 -7.87 -2.89 -1.30
N GLU A 118 -8.33 -2.93 -2.54
CA GLU A 118 -8.85 -1.75 -3.28
C GLU A 118 -7.90 -0.54 -3.19
N SER A 119 -6.58 -0.78 -3.20
CA SER A 119 -5.57 0.24 -2.92
C SER A 119 -4.71 0.52 -4.15
N ASP A 120 -4.12 1.72 -4.20
CA ASP A 120 -3.20 2.16 -5.25
C ASP A 120 -1.79 2.30 -4.68
N ILE A 121 -0.83 1.56 -5.24
CA ILE A 121 0.55 1.48 -4.76
C ILE A 121 1.48 1.73 -5.93
N SER A 122 2.38 2.70 -5.82
CA SER A 122 3.30 3.01 -6.90
C SER A 122 4.68 3.43 -6.45
N GLY A 123 5.68 3.37 -7.33
CA GLY A 123 7.03 3.84 -7.01
C GLY A 123 7.82 2.91 -6.10
N THR A 124 7.51 1.62 -6.08
CA THR A 124 8.28 0.65 -5.30
C THR A 124 9.59 0.28 -6.02
N MET A 125 10.71 0.21 -5.30
CA MET A 125 12.00 -0.24 -5.85
C MET A 125 12.00 -1.72 -6.25
N GLY A 126 11.35 -2.58 -5.45
CA GLY A 126 11.31 -4.04 -5.64
C GLY A 126 9.91 -4.64 -5.51
N GLY A 127 8.87 -3.82 -5.68
CA GLY A 127 7.49 -4.24 -5.42
C GLY A 127 7.18 -4.41 -3.95
N ILE A 128 6.09 -5.13 -3.69
CA ILE A 128 5.77 -5.66 -2.37
C ILE A 128 6.55 -6.97 -2.20
N GLN A 129 7.56 -6.95 -1.33
CA GLN A 129 8.43 -8.09 -1.07
C GLN A 129 7.94 -8.86 0.16
N ALA A 130 7.35 -10.03 -0.05
CA ALA A 130 6.83 -10.88 1.01
C ALA A 130 7.81 -11.98 1.39
N HIS A 131 8.19 -11.98 2.66
CA HIS A 131 8.97 -13.01 3.37
C HIS A 131 8.11 -13.67 4.47
N SER A 132 6.81 -13.79 4.21
CA SER A 132 5.81 -14.16 5.21
C SER A 132 4.67 -14.99 4.65
N ASP A 133 4.10 -15.85 5.49
CA ASP A 133 3.07 -16.83 5.15
C ASP A 133 1.68 -16.25 4.81
N ASP A 134 1.43 -14.95 4.98
CA ASP A 134 0.08 -14.38 4.82
C ASP A 134 0.10 -13.02 4.12
N LEU A 135 0.39 -13.01 2.81
CA LEU A 135 0.15 -11.85 1.95
C LEU A 135 -1.16 -12.01 1.19
N ILE A 136 -2.08 -11.07 1.37
CA ILE A 136 -3.33 -11.01 0.61
C ILE A 136 -3.44 -9.65 -0.08
N ILE A 137 -3.59 -9.64 -1.40
CA ILE A 137 -3.79 -8.43 -2.20
C ILE A 137 -5.05 -8.60 -3.05
N ARG A 138 -6.00 -7.67 -2.95
CA ARG A 138 -7.28 -7.75 -3.69
C ARG A 138 -7.68 -6.42 -4.32
N GLY A 139 -8.19 -6.45 -5.54
CA GLY A 139 -8.78 -5.26 -6.18
C GLY A 139 -7.81 -4.07 -6.31
N SER A 140 -6.51 -4.30 -6.17
CA SER A 140 -5.52 -3.22 -5.99
C SER A 140 -4.76 -2.97 -7.29
N HIS A 141 -4.27 -1.74 -7.46
CA HIS A 141 -3.42 -1.35 -8.57
C HIS A 141 -1.98 -1.17 -8.05
N ILE A 142 -1.05 -1.97 -8.56
CA ILE A 142 0.38 -1.88 -8.23
C ILE A 142 1.13 -1.49 -9.49
N HIS A 143 1.77 -0.32 -9.49
CA HIS A 143 2.29 0.21 -10.74
C HIS A 143 3.54 1.05 -10.66
N HIS A 144 4.15 1.29 -11.82
CA HIS A 144 5.30 2.20 -11.95
C HIS A 144 6.45 1.84 -11.01
N GLY A 145 6.69 0.55 -10.76
CA GLY A 145 7.81 0.04 -9.95
C GLY A 145 9.10 -0.13 -10.78
N LEU A 146 10.27 -0.07 -10.12
CA LEU A 146 11.55 -0.36 -10.79
C LEU A 146 11.79 -1.86 -10.97
N GLY A 147 11.30 -2.68 -10.03
CA GLY A 147 11.47 -4.12 -10.00
C GLY A 147 10.16 -4.89 -10.27
N PRO A 148 9.97 -6.05 -9.60
CA PRO A 148 8.69 -6.75 -9.60
C PRO A 148 7.56 -5.86 -9.06
N GLY A 149 6.30 -6.12 -9.43
CA GLY A 149 5.15 -5.56 -8.72
C GLY A 149 4.94 -6.23 -7.36
N VAL A 150 5.03 -7.56 -7.34
CA VAL A 150 5.07 -8.37 -6.11
C VAL A 150 6.21 -9.36 -6.21
N GLU A 151 7.00 -9.48 -5.14
CA GLU A 151 8.08 -10.46 -5.04
C GLU A 151 7.84 -11.37 -3.83
N LEU A 152 7.76 -12.67 -4.07
CA LEU A 152 7.45 -13.69 -3.06
C LEU A 152 8.70 -14.52 -2.75
N TRP A 153 9.06 -14.62 -1.48
CA TRP A 153 10.27 -15.31 -1.01
C TRP A 153 9.94 -16.53 -0.14
N GLY A 154 9.27 -17.55 -0.69
CA GLY A 154 9.09 -18.81 0.04
C GLY A 154 7.76 -18.97 0.79
N HIS A 155 6.68 -18.29 0.41
CA HIS A 155 5.49 -18.18 1.25
C HIS A 155 4.14 -18.08 0.51
N ASP A 156 3.06 -18.45 1.20
CA ASP A 156 1.69 -18.38 0.70
C ASP A 156 1.28 -16.93 0.37
N ALA A 157 0.64 -16.74 -0.78
CA ALA A 157 0.06 -15.46 -1.16
C ALA A 157 -1.22 -15.62 -1.98
N THR A 158 -2.18 -14.73 -1.74
CA THR A 158 -3.41 -14.63 -2.53
C THR A 158 -3.48 -13.26 -3.19
N ILE A 159 -3.46 -13.24 -4.53
CA ILE A 159 -3.53 -12.01 -5.34
C ILE A 159 -4.75 -12.14 -6.26
N SER A 160 -5.74 -11.27 -6.09
CA SER A 160 -7.02 -11.40 -6.81
C SER A 160 -7.62 -10.08 -7.28
N GLY A 161 -8.15 -10.02 -8.49
CA GLY A 161 -8.80 -8.79 -8.98
C GLY A 161 -7.85 -7.60 -9.17
N CYS A 162 -6.54 -7.82 -9.21
CA CYS A 162 -5.55 -6.73 -9.23
C CYS A 162 -5.18 -6.30 -10.65
N VAL A 163 -4.64 -5.10 -10.77
CA VAL A 163 -3.91 -4.64 -11.95
C VAL A 163 -2.45 -4.42 -11.54
N ILE A 164 -1.52 -5.08 -12.22
CA ILE A 164 -0.09 -4.89 -11.99
C ILE A 164 0.55 -4.49 -13.32
N ASP A 165 0.95 -3.23 -13.46
CA ASP A 165 1.44 -2.69 -14.72
C ASP A 165 2.60 -1.68 -14.58
N ASN A 166 3.28 -1.42 -15.71
CA ASN A 166 4.45 -0.53 -15.75
C ASN A 166 5.56 -0.89 -14.73
N VAL A 167 5.67 -2.17 -14.42
CA VAL A 167 6.73 -2.79 -13.61
C VAL A 167 7.68 -3.58 -14.52
N ASP A 168 8.86 -3.96 -14.01
CA ASP A 168 9.78 -4.81 -14.78
C ASP A 168 9.24 -6.24 -14.90
N ILE A 169 8.83 -6.81 -13.76
CA ILE A 169 8.22 -8.13 -13.64
C ILE A 169 6.87 -7.97 -12.96
N GLY A 170 5.80 -8.63 -13.41
CA GLY A 170 4.50 -8.54 -12.74
C GLY A 170 4.58 -9.17 -11.34
N ILE A 171 4.77 -10.48 -11.29
CA ILE A 171 5.00 -11.25 -10.06
C ILE A 171 6.30 -12.03 -10.21
N SER A 172 7.21 -11.81 -9.26
CA SER A 172 8.44 -12.58 -9.10
C SER A 172 8.28 -13.53 -7.92
N SER A 173 8.75 -14.77 -8.09
CA SER A 173 8.76 -15.74 -7.01
C SER A 173 10.13 -16.38 -6.92
N VAL A 174 10.69 -16.36 -5.70
CA VAL A 174 11.97 -16.97 -5.37
C VAL A 174 11.67 -18.29 -4.70
N ALA A 175 11.79 -19.36 -5.47
CA ALA A 175 11.74 -20.71 -4.95
C ALA A 175 13.04 -21.06 -4.24
N MET A 176 12.93 -21.50 -2.98
CA MET A 176 13.97 -22.30 -2.36
C MET A 176 13.53 -23.77 -2.52
N ASN A 177 14.03 -24.48 -3.54
CA ASN A 177 13.88 -25.94 -3.77
C ASN A 177 12.59 -26.53 -4.42
N ASP A 178 12.81 -27.65 -5.13
CA ASP A 178 12.23 -28.13 -6.41
C ASP A 178 10.71 -28.51 -6.50
N ASP A 179 10.26 -28.53 -7.77
CA ASP A 179 9.03 -29.09 -8.38
C ASP A 179 7.82 -28.14 -8.60
N LEU A 180 7.35 -28.08 -9.85
CA LEU A 180 6.23 -27.25 -10.33
C LEU A 180 5.27 -28.08 -11.19
N GLU A 181 3.97 -27.96 -10.92
CA GLU A 181 2.90 -28.31 -11.88
C GLU A 181 1.81 -27.21 -11.92
N ASP A 182 1.45 -26.84 -13.16
CA ASP A 182 0.31 -26.04 -13.66
C ASP A 182 -0.49 -25.07 -12.77
N SER A 183 -0.64 -23.84 -13.29
CA SER A 183 -1.62 -22.77 -12.96
C SER A 183 -1.65 -22.23 -11.52
N VAL A 184 -1.16 -23.03 -10.58
CA VAL A 184 -0.85 -22.72 -9.19
C VAL A 184 0.65 -22.93 -9.09
N ALA A 185 1.41 -21.89 -8.75
CA ALA A 185 2.79 -22.12 -8.36
C ALA A 185 2.76 -22.72 -6.95
N LEU A 186 2.63 -24.05 -6.87
CA LEU A 186 3.02 -24.79 -5.68
C LEU A 186 4.53 -24.85 -5.71
N ILE A 187 5.16 -24.14 -4.80
CA ILE A 187 6.61 -24.12 -4.66
C ILE A 187 6.86 -24.55 -3.21
N ASP A 188 7.67 -25.56 -2.97
CA ASP A 188 8.18 -25.97 -1.65
C ASP A 188 7.19 -25.91 -0.46
N GLY A 189 5.94 -26.36 -0.64
CA GLY A 189 4.91 -26.43 0.42
C GLY A 189 4.11 -25.15 0.67
N TRP A 190 4.34 -24.11 -0.13
CA TRP A 190 3.54 -22.88 -0.19
C TRP A 190 2.87 -22.73 -1.57
N SER A 191 1.86 -21.88 -1.63
CA SER A 191 0.91 -21.74 -2.71
C SER A 191 0.70 -20.26 -3.03
N VAL A 192 0.85 -19.94 -4.31
CA VAL A 192 0.48 -18.62 -4.83
C VAL A 192 -0.81 -18.74 -5.62
N THR A 193 -1.89 -18.16 -5.10
CA THR A 193 -3.20 -18.13 -5.77
C THR A 193 -3.36 -16.82 -6.50
N LEU A 194 -3.49 -16.88 -7.84
CA LEU A 194 -3.80 -15.73 -8.70
C LEU A 194 -5.18 -15.92 -9.33
N SER A 195 -6.04 -14.91 -9.23
CA SER A 195 -7.33 -14.89 -9.94
C SER A 195 -7.70 -13.50 -10.42
N ASP A 196 -8.40 -13.40 -11.55
CA ASP A 196 -8.97 -12.14 -12.07
C ASP A 196 -7.96 -10.96 -12.11
N THR A 197 -6.67 -11.26 -12.29
CA THR A 197 -5.58 -10.29 -12.19
C THR A 197 -4.96 -10.04 -13.56
N THR A 198 -4.72 -8.76 -13.88
CA THR A 198 -4.05 -8.36 -15.11
C THR A 198 -2.59 -8.03 -14.82
N LEU A 199 -1.67 -8.69 -15.53
CA LEU A 199 -0.23 -8.43 -15.45
C LEU A 199 0.26 -7.83 -16.78
N SER A 200 0.79 -6.60 -16.74
CA SER A 200 1.36 -5.92 -17.90
C SER A 200 2.76 -5.39 -17.56
N ALA A 201 3.74 -6.27 -17.64
CA ALA A 201 5.12 -6.00 -17.26
C ALA A 201 6.04 -5.80 -18.48
N LYS A 202 7.18 -5.14 -18.27
CA LYS A 202 8.17 -4.85 -19.32
C LYS A 202 8.91 -6.10 -19.79
N THR A 203 9.27 -6.98 -18.86
CA THR A 203 10.08 -8.17 -19.13
C THR A 203 9.26 -9.46 -19.02
N TYR A 204 8.68 -9.75 -17.85
CA TYR A 204 7.90 -10.98 -17.62
C TYR A 204 6.61 -10.69 -16.86
N GLY A 205 5.48 -11.29 -17.29
CA GLY A 205 4.24 -11.26 -16.50
C GLY A 205 4.43 -11.96 -15.15
N MET A 206 4.86 -13.22 -15.19
CA MET A 206 5.31 -13.97 -14.02
C MET A 206 6.72 -14.50 -14.27
N TYR A 207 7.58 -14.40 -13.26
CA TYR A 207 8.93 -14.94 -13.31
C TYR A 207 9.22 -15.75 -12.06
N LEU A 208 9.61 -17.01 -12.25
CA LEU A 208 10.00 -17.91 -11.18
C LEU A 208 11.47 -18.25 -11.36
N TYR A 209 12.26 -18.06 -10.30
CA TYR A 209 13.67 -18.41 -10.35
C TYR A 209 14.18 -18.99 -9.04
N TRP A 210 15.29 -19.70 -9.19
CA TRP A 210 15.96 -20.45 -8.15
C TRP A 210 17.21 -19.68 -7.71
N LYS A 211 17.34 -19.42 -6.41
CA LYS A 211 18.58 -18.89 -5.85
C LYS A 211 19.37 -20.06 -5.25
N LYS A 212 20.48 -20.42 -5.91
CA LYS A 212 21.44 -21.42 -5.40
C LYS A 212 22.20 -20.92 -4.19
#